data_AF-A0A1G7B480-F1
#
_entry.id   AF-A0A1G7B480-F1
#
_cell.length_a   1.000
_cell.length_b   1.000
_cell.length_c   1.000
_cell.angle_alpha   90.00
_cell.angle_beta   90.00
_cell.angle_gamma   90.00
#
_symmetry.space_group_name_H-M   'P 1'
#
loop_
_entity.id
_entity.type
_entity.pdbx_description
1 polymer ?
#
loop_
_entity_poly.entity_id
_entity_poly.type
_entity_poly.pdbx_seq_one_letter_code
_entity_poly.pdbx_strand_id
1 'polypeptide(L)'
;MQKKQQLMAMIRDEMPHILRGIDEQMVAARAAGEMEEVRELHALRSELAQVDTTGIFDRLVFDLATFTLPEASIVDQPNNRPPFIIRPRTDAQLECCLAEADTASGAARENGGYYDPCGCGPGPVPADPFDLKACGFINWYLRFFLNTTLIRRNETCGSTNRLPFTATGTTCVDNVLCRNVEDLARCPEEDLCKVRSIAIRCKDCPLAQALVDNKQIVTYLIIFLLPRCESAAANGAL
;
A
#
# COMPACT_ATOMS: atom_id res chain seq x y z
N MET A 1 2.17 -21.87 3.76
CA MET A 1 1.13 -21.57 4.77
C MET A 1 1.65 -20.91 6.06
N GLN A 2 2.70 -21.41 6.72
CA GLN A 2 3.18 -20.85 8.02
C GLN A 2 3.53 -19.35 8.00
N LYS A 3 4.22 -18.85 6.97
CA LYS A 3 4.56 -17.41 6.87
C LYS A 3 3.33 -16.49 6.79
N LYS A 4 2.28 -16.94 6.10
CA LYS A 4 1.02 -16.19 5.97
C LYS A 4 0.30 -16.10 7.33
N GLN A 5 0.28 -17.20 8.09
CA GLN A 5 -0.31 -17.21 9.43
C GLN A 5 0.48 -16.34 10.43
N GLN A 6 1.82 -16.36 10.35
CA GLN A 6 2.66 -15.48 11.17
C GLN A 6 2.48 -14.00 10.81
N LEU A 7 2.38 -13.70 9.51
CA LEU A 7 2.08 -12.34 9.05
C LEU A 7 0.69 -11.89 9.49
N MET A 8 -0.31 -12.78 9.46
CA MET A 8 -1.66 -12.50 9.98
C MET A 8 -1.65 -12.18 11.48
N ALA A 9 -0.86 -12.90 12.27
CA ALA A 9 -0.71 -12.62 13.70
C ALA A 9 -0.06 -11.24 13.92
N MET A 10 1.03 -10.93 13.22
CA MET A 10 1.68 -9.62 13.33
C MET A 10 0.78 -8.47 12.88
N ILE A 11 0.05 -8.64 11.77
CA ILE A 11 -0.88 -7.62 11.28
C ILE A 11 -2.02 -7.41 12.29
N ARG A 12 -2.55 -8.47 12.91
CA ARG A 12 -3.56 -8.34 13.97
C ARG A 12 -3.05 -7.55 15.16
N ASP A 13 -1.81 -7.81 15.57
CA ASP A 13 -1.21 -7.11 16.70
C ASP A 13 -0.97 -5.61 16.39
N GLU A 14 -0.63 -5.29 15.14
CA GLU A 14 -0.37 -3.91 14.70
C GLU A 14 -1.62 -3.14 14.23
N MET A 15 -2.70 -3.83 13.84
CA MET A 15 -3.92 -3.22 13.30
C MET A 15 -4.54 -2.16 14.22
N PRO A 16 -4.63 -2.34 15.56
CA PRO A 16 -5.15 -1.32 16.46
C PRO A 16 -4.33 -0.01 16.41
N HIS A 17 -3.01 -0.10 16.23
CA HIS A 17 -2.14 1.07 16.10
C HIS A 17 -2.37 1.79 14.76
N ILE A 18 -2.51 1.01 13.68
CA ILE A 18 -2.85 1.53 12.35
C ILE A 18 -4.20 2.27 12.38
N LEU A 19 -5.24 1.65 12.94
CA LEU A 19 -6.58 2.23 13.01
C LEU A 19 -6.62 3.51 13.85
N ARG A 20 -5.88 3.55 14.97
CA ARG A 20 -5.75 4.76 15.79
C ARG A 20 -5.08 5.90 15.03
N GLY A 21 -4.03 5.60 14.26
CA GLY A 21 -3.39 6.61 13.42
C GLY A 21 -4.34 7.17 12.37
N ILE A 22 -5.18 6.33 11.75
CA ILE A 22 -6.21 6.77 10.81
C ILE A 22 -7.22 7.69 11.53
N ASP A 23 -7.64 7.34 12.74
CA ASP A 23 -8.55 8.16 13.56
C ASP A 23 -7.95 9.55 13.87
N GLU A 24 -6.68 9.62 14.26
CA GLU A 24 -5.97 10.88 14.51
C GLU A 24 -5.88 11.75 13.24
N GLN A 25 -5.63 11.14 12.09
CA GLN A 25 -5.59 11.85 10.80
C GLN A 25 -6.96 12.34 10.36
N MET A 26 -8.01 11.56 10.58
CA MET A 26 -9.39 12.02 10.34
C MET A 26 -9.74 13.23 11.19
N VAL A 27 -9.28 13.29 12.45
CA VAL A 27 -9.47 14.47 13.32
C VAL A 27 -8.71 15.68 12.78
N ALA A 28 -7.46 15.49 12.34
CA ALA A 28 -6.64 16.56 11.76
C ALA A 28 -7.23 17.09 10.45
N ALA A 29 -7.60 16.21 9.52
CA ALA A 29 -8.24 16.56 8.24
C ALA A 29 -9.58 17.28 8.46
N ARG A 30 -10.39 16.83 9.44
CA ARG A 30 -11.62 17.51 9.83
C ARG A 30 -11.36 18.92 10.36
N ALA A 31 -10.31 19.11 11.17
CA ALA A 31 -9.92 20.43 11.67
C ALA A 31 -9.41 21.36 10.53
N ALA A 32 -8.81 20.78 9.49
CA ALA A 32 -8.37 21.50 8.29
C ALA A 32 -9.48 21.76 7.24
N GLY A 33 -10.67 21.17 7.41
CA GLY A 33 -11.79 21.28 6.48
C GLY A 33 -11.69 20.35 5.25
N GLU A 34 -10.80 19.36 5.28
CA GLU A 34 -10.52 18.42 4.19
C GLU A 34 -11.53 17.25 4.21
N MET A 35 -12.80 17.55 3.91
CA MET A 35 -13.90 16.59 4.08
C MET A 35 -13.83 15.37 3.16
N GLU A 36 -13.22 15.49 1.98
CA GLU A 36 -13.05 14.35 1.07
C GLU A 36 -12.01 13.36 1.62
N GLU A 37 -10.92 13.87 2.20
CA GLU A 37 -9.92 13.04 2.87
C GLU A 37 -10.52 12.31 4.08
N VAL A 38 -11.37 12.97 4.87
CA VAL A 38 -12.09 12.33 5.98
C VAL A 38 -12.94 11.16 5.48
N ARG A 39 -13.63 11.29 4.34
CA ARG A 39 -14.46 10.22 3.77
C ARG A 39 -13.62 9.03 3.32
N GLU A 40 -12.52 9.28 2.65
CA GLU A 40 -11.62 8.23 2.16
C GLU A 40 -10.92 7.51 3.32
N LEU A 41 -10.44 8.24 4.32
CA LEU A 41 -9.85 7.67 5.53
C LEU A 41 -10.89 6.85 6.31
N HIS A 42 -12.14 7.31 6.41
CA HIS A 42 -13.22 6.55 7.03
C HIS A 42 -13.53 5.25 6.26
N ALA A 43 -13.56 5.30 4.93
CA ALA A 43 -13.77 4.10 4.11
C ALA A 43 -12.64 3.09 4.30
N LEU A 44 -11.38 3.55 4.27
CA LEU A 44 -10.21 2.71 4.50
C LEU A 44 -10.20 2.11 5.91
N ARG A 45 -10.49 2.91 6.93
CA ARG A 45 -10.63 2.45 8.32
C ARG A 45 -11.66 1.33 8.44
N SER A 46 -12.81 1.52 7.79
CA SER A 46 -13.92 0.54 7.82
C SER A 46 -13.52 -0.78 7.16
N GLU A 47 -12.77 -0.71 6.06
CA GLU A 47 -12.24 -1.90 5.36
C GLU A 47 -11.16 -2.60 6.20
N LEU A 48 -10.22 -1.85 6.79
CA LEU A 48 -9.16 -2.40 7.64
C LEU A 48 -9.68 -2.96 8.96
N ALA A 49 -10.75 -2.40 9.53
CA ALA A 49 -11.39 -2.96 10.72
C ALA A 49 -12.05 -4.33 10.48
N GLN A 50 -12.32 -4.69 9.22
CA GLN A 50 -12.89 -5.99 8.82
C GLN A 50 -11.82 -7.04 8.47
N VAL A 51 -10.54 -6.77 8.77
CA VAL A 51 -9.41 -7.67 8.45
C VAL A 51 -9.52 -9.05 9.08
N ASP A 52 -10.22 -9.18 10.21
CA ASP A 52 -10.39 -10.45 10.90
C ASP A 52 -11.56 -11.30 10.42
N THR A 53 -12.49 -10.74 9.65
CA THR A 53 -13.77 -11.38 9.35
C THR A 53 -13.96 -11.75 7.88
N THR A 54 -13.10 -11.29 6.97
CA THR A 54 -13.26 -11.50 5.51
C THR A 54 -11.91 -11.65 4.82
N GLY A 55 -11.88 -12.28 3.63
CA GLY A 55 -10.68 -12.53 2.80
C GLY A 55 -9.94 -11.28 2.29
N ILE A 56 -9.99 -10.16 3.00
CA ILE A 56 -9.32 -8.90 2.66
C ILE A 56 -7.80 -9.04 2.66
N PHE A 57 -7.22 -9.96 3.43
CA PHE A 57 -5.78 -10.18 3.42
C PHE A 57 -5.25 -10.59 2.04
N ASP A 58 -6.03 -11.37 1.29
CA ASP A 58 -5.66 -11.78 -0.06
C ASP A 58 -5.66 -10.59 -1.04
N ARG A 59 -6.30 -9.48 -0.65
CA ARG A 59 -6.38 -8.21 -1.37
C ARG A 59 -5.38 -7.16 -0.87
N LEU A 60 -4.57 -7.47 0.14
CA LEU A 60 -3.53 -6.56 0.62
C LEU A 60 -2.22 -6.86 -0.11
N VAL A 61 -1.62 -5.81 -0.66
CA VAL A 61 -0.25 -5.82 -1.19
C VAL A 61 0.57 -4.83 -0.39
N PHE A 62 1.81 -5.17 -0.10
CA PHE A 62 2.69 -4.37 0.75
C PHE A 62 3.94 -3.94 0.00
N ASP A 63 4.40 -2.72 0.26
CA ASP A 63 5.72 -2.24 -0.13
C ASP A 63 6.30 -1.34 0.98
N LEU A 64 7.57 -0.96 0.89
CA LEU A 64 8.27 -0.18 1.89
C LEU A 64 9.02 1.00 1.26
N ALA A 65 8.91 2.17 1.88
CA ALA A 65 9.70 3.34 1.54
C ALA A 65 10.51 3.82 2.74
N THR A 66 11.83 3.97 2.59
CA THR A 66 12.70 4.49 3.65
C THR A 66 13.27 5.85 3.27
N PHE A 67 13.10 6.83 4.15
CA PHE A 67 13.63 8.17 4.03
C PHE A 67 14.80 8.36 4.99
N THR A 68 15.89 8.91 4.48
CA THR A 68 16.99 9.42 5.30
C THR A 68 16.89 10.93 5.32
N LEU A 69 16.51 11.49 6.48
CA LEU A 69 16.25 12.90 6.67
C LEU A 69 17.42 13.60 7.38
N PRO A 70 17.75 14.85 7.03
CA PRO A 70 18.77 15.63 7.72
C PRO A 70 18.20 16.19 9.04
N GLU A 71 18.39 15.48 10.14
CA GLU A 71 17.76 15.77 11.43
C GLU A 71 18.07 17.19 11.92
N ALA A 72 19.33 17.61 11.86
CA ALA A 72 19.77 18.95 12.27
C ALA A 72 19.20 20.09 11.41
N SER A 73 18.69 19.78 10.21
CA SER A 73 18.06 20.76 9.33
C SER A 73 16.54 20.80 9.47
N ILE A 74 15.91 19.82 10.13
CA ILE A 74 14.46 19.83 10.34
C ILE A 74 14.14 20.71 11.54
N VAL A 75 13.23 21.67 11.35
CA VAL A 75 12.80 22.55 12.45
C VAL A 75 12.04 21.73 13.49
N ASP A 76 12.53 21.67 14.74
CA ASP A 76 11.86 20.92 15.80
C ASP A 76 10.62 21.69 16.30
N GLN A 77 9.47 21.38 15.68
CA GLN A 77 8.16 21.86 16.08
C GLN A 77 7.18 20.68 16.13
N PRO A 78 6.18 20.71 17.02
CA PRO A 78 5.20 19.62 17.16
C PRO A 78 4.52 19.25 15.83
N ASN A 79 4.29 20.25 14.96
CA ASN A 79 3.62 20.09 13.67
C ASN A 79 4.59 19.88 12.49
N ASN A 80 5.89 19.75 12.75
CA ASN A 80 6.93 19.63 11.72
C ASN A 80 7.68 18.29 11.81
N ARG A 81 6.94 17.23 12.10
CA ARG A 81 7.45 15.86 12.11
C ARG A 81 7.03 15.14 10.84
N PRO A 82 7.78 14.11 10.39
CA PRO A 82 7.32 13.21 9.35
C PRO A 82 5.91 12.73 9.67
N PRO A 83 4.94 12.89 8.75
CA PRO A 83 3.54 12.57 9.04
C PRO A 83 3.37 11.08 9.29
N PHE A 84 2.51 10.71 10.24
CA PHE A 84 2.31 9.30 10.58
C PHE A 84 1.65 8.51 9.44
N ILE A 85 0.70 9.13 8.75
CA ILE A 85 0.04 8.58 7.57
C ILE A 85 0.25 9.52 6.40
N ILE A 86 0.49 8.93 5.23
CA ILE A 86 0.59 9.62 3.96
C ILE A 86 -0.24 8.82 2.96
N ARG A 87 -0.97 9.52 2.09
CA ARG A 87 -1.59 8.88 0.93
C ARG A 87 -0.61 8.88 -0.25
N PRO A 88 -0.09 7.72 -0.68
CA PRO A 88 0.64 7.66 -1.93
C PRO A 88 -0.29 7.97 -3.09
N ARG A 89 0.22 8.66 -4.10
CA ARG A 89 -0.42 8.65 -5.41
C ARG A 89 -0.09 7.33 -6.08
N THR A 90 -1.11 6.65 -6.58
CA THR A 90 -0.96 5.35 -7.25
C THR A 90 -1.43 5.42 -8.68
N ASP A 91 -0.72 4.71 -9.54
CA ASP A 91 -1.10 4.41 -10.91
C ASP A 91 -0.97 2.89 -11.08
N ALA A 92 -2.11 2.20 -11.04
CA ALA A 92 -2.18 0.75 -11.05
C ALA A 92 -2.48 0.28 -12.48
N GLN A 93 -1.66 -0.65 -12.98
CA GLN A 93 -1.85 -1.32 -14.26
C GLN A 93 -2.02 -2.80 -13.94
N LEU A 94 -3.23 -3.16 -13.53
CA LEU A 94 -3.58 -4.49 -13.08
C LEU A 94 -4.55 -5.13 -14.06
N GLU A 95 -4.29 -6.38 -14.35
CA GLU A 95 -5.11 -7.23 -15.20
C GLU A 95 -5.61 -8.44 -14.39
N CYS A 96 -6.74 -8.98 -14.83
CA CYS A 96 -7.25 -10.25 -14.35
C CYS A 96 -6.51 -11.40 -15.03
N CYS A 97 -6.01 -12.35 -14.26
CA CYS A 97 -5.41 -13.58 -14.80
C CYS A 97 -5.94 -14.81 -14.05
N LEU A 98 -5.91 -15.98 -14.71
CA LEU A 98 -6.28 -17.26 -14.12
C LEU A 98 -5.03 -18.03 -13.69
N ALA A 99 -5.05 -18.65 -12.51
CA ALA A 99 -4.02 -19.64 -12.12
C ALA A 99 -4.61 -21.05 -12.01
N GLU A 100 -3.83 -22.05 -12.45
CA GLU A 100 -4.09 -23.46 -12.17
C GLU A 100 -4.09 -23.71 -10.65
N ALA A 101 -5.00 -24.57 -10.19
CA ALA A 101 -4.90 -25.16 -8.87
C ALA A 101 -3.69 -26.11 -8.84
N ASP A 102 -2.53 -25.59 -8.41
CA ASP A 102 -1.31 -26.35 -8.08
C ASP A 102 -0.97 -27.53 -9.03
N THR A 103 -0.65 -27.23 -10.29
CA THR A 103 0.16 -28.15 -11.11
C THR A 103 1.57 -27.62 -11.23
N ALA A 104 2.45 -28.23 -10.43
CA ALA A 104 3.89 -28.07 -10.48
C ALA A 104 4.43 -28.25 -11.91
N SER A 105 4.58 -27.17 -12.67
CA SER A 105 5.46 -27.16 -13.83
C SER A 105 5.97 -25.73 -14.08
N GLY A 106 7.27 -25.54 -13.84
CA GLY A 106 8.00 -24.35 -14.25
C GLY A 106 8.18 -24.30 -15.76
N ALA A 107 7.09 -24.14 -16.51
CA ALA A 107 7.13 -23.94 -17.95
C ALA A 107 7.08 -22.43 -18.24
N ALA A 108 8.25 -21.79 -18.27
CA ALA A 108 8.44 -20.55 -19.00
C ALA A 108 8.09 -20.81 -20.47
N ARG A 109 6.86 -20.47 -20.88
CA ARG A 109 6.46 -20.49 -22.29
C ARG A 109 6.88 -19.17 -22.92
N GLU A 110 7.97 -19.23 -23.68
CA GLU A 110 8.26 -18.27 -24.74
C GLU A 110 7.03 -18.11 -25.63
N ASN A 111 6.42 -16.92 -25.65
CA ASN A 111 5.64 -16.44 -26.79
C ASN A 111 5.53 -14.91 -26.73
N GLY A 112 6.31 -14.23 -27.57
CA GLY A 112 6.00 -12.88 -28.06
C GLY A 112 6.25 -11.70 -27.12
N GLY A 113 7.51 -11.39 -26.81
CA GLY A 113 8.04 -10.01 -26.69
C GLY A 113 7.43 -9.02 -25.68
N TYR A 114 6.45 -9.38 -24.86
CA TYR A 114 5.93 -8.48 -23.83
C TYR A 114 6.74 -8.61 -22.54
N TYR A 115 7.29 -7.49 -22.07
CA TYR A 115 7.92 -7.40 -20.76
C TYR A 115 6.85 -7.57 -19.69
N ASP A 116 6.82 -8.75 -19.06
CA ASP A 116 5.93 -9.10 -17.94
C ASP A 116 6.76 -9.16 -16.65
N PRO A 117 7.01 -8.01 -15.98
CA PRO A 117 7.87 -7.94 -14.81
C PRO A 117 7.29 -8.67 -13.59
N CYS A 118 5.99 -8.94 -13.59
CA CYS A 118 5.26 -9.48 -12.45
C CYS A 118 4.77 -10.92 -12.69
N GLY A 119 5.02 -11.49 -13.88
CA GLY A 119 4.83 -12.90 -14.18
C GLY A 119 3.37 -13.32 -14.32
N CYS A 120 2.51 -12.45 -14.87
CA CYS A 120 1.12 -12.75 -15.22
C CYS A 120 1.00 -14.03 -16.06
N GLY A 121 1.91 -14.24 -17.03
CA GLY A 121 1.92 -15.38 -17.94
C GLY A 121 0.62 -15.55 -18.77
N PRO A 122 0.63 -16.34 -19.86
CA PRO A 122 -0.61 -16.68 -20.54
C PRO A 122 -1.45 -17.63 -19.67
N GLY A 123 -2.67 -17.18 -19.32
CA GLY A 123 -3.63 -18.00 -18.57
C GLY A 123 -4.05 -19.27 -19.34
N PRO A 124 -4.30 -20.39 -18.64
CA PRO A 124 -4.71 -21.65 -19.27
C PRO A 124 -6.13 -21.60 -19.87
N VAL A 125 -6.40 -22.50 -20.83
CA VAL A 125 -7.74 -22.76 -21.38
C VAL A 125 -8.59 -23.46 -20.30
N PRO A 126 -9.84 -23.05 -20.05
CA PRO A 126 -10.58 -23.47 -18.87
C PRO A 126 -11.05 -24.93 -18.94
N ALA A 127 -10.77 -25.67 -17.86
CA ALA A 127 -11.47 -26.90 -17.49
C ALA A 127 -11.57 -26.95 -15.95
N ASP A 128 -12.77 -26.75 -15.41
CA ASP A 128 -13.11 -26.82 -13.97
C ASP A 128 -12.34 -25.82 -13.05
N PRO A 129 -12.68 -25.67 -11.74
CA PRO A 129 -12.66 -24.37 -11.05
C PRO A 129 -11.27 -23.74 -10.94
N PHE A 130 -11.22 -22.42 -11.15
CA PHE A 130 -9.99 -21.64 -11.22
C PHE A 130 -9.92 -20.58 -10.12
N ASP A 131 -8.69 -20.22 -9.73
CA ASP A 131 -8.42 -19.09 -8.87
C ASP A 131 -8.27 -17.82 -9.74
N LEU A 132 -9.04 -16.78 -9.40
CA LEU A 132 -8.96 -15.47 -10.04
C LEU A 132 -7.86 -14.64 -9.37
N LYS A 133 -6.91 -14.18 -10.17
CA LYS A 133 -5.80 -13.33 -9.72
C LYS A 133 -5.88 -11.92 -10.28
N ALA A 134 -5.41 -10.95 -9.50
CA ALA A 134 -4.95 -9.67 -10.02
C ALA A 134 -3.44 -9.75 -10.20
N CYS A 135 -2.99 -9.43 -11.41
CA CYS A 135 -1.59 -9.47 -11.77
C CYS A 135 -1.20 -8.18 -12.52
N GLY A 136 0.02 -7.72 -12.33
CA GLY A 136 0.52 -6.47 -12.93
C GLY A 136 1.30 -5.66 -11.93
N PHE A 137 1.36 -4.34 -12.11
CA PHE A 137 2.14 -3.47 -11.23
C PHE A 137 1.37 -2.23 -10.75
N ILE A 138 1.78 -1.73 -9.59
CA ILE A 138 1.31 -0.47 -9.04
C ILE A 138 2.51 0.46 -8.94
N ASN A 139 2.53 1.50 -9.78
CA ASN A 139 3.45 2.61 -9.60
C ASN A 139 2.94 3.49 -8.47
N TRP A 140 3.84 3.91 -7.59
CA TRP A 140 3.47 4.76 -6.46
C TRP A 140 4.46 5.91 -6.28
N TYR A 141 3.89 7.04 -5.85
CA TYR A 141 4.62 8.26 -5.53
C TYR A 141 4.19 8.75 -4.15
N LEU A 142 5.12 8.70 -3.20
CA LEU A 142 4.93 9.15 -1.84
C LEU A 142 5.62 10.51 -1.67
N ARG A 143 4.90 11.49 -1.12
CA ARG A 143 5.43 12.83 -0.86
C ARG A 143 4.89 13.39 0.44
N PHE A 144 5.78 14.02 1.21
CA PHE A 144 5.42 14.89 2.31
C PHE A 144 6.32 16.11 2.31
N PHE A 145 6.04 17.07 3.19
CA PHE A 145 6.82 18.30 3.30
C PHE A 145 7.22 18.55 4.73
N LEU A 146 8.46 18.97 4.94
CA LEU A 146 8.93 19.45 6.23
C LEU A 146 9.54 20.84 6.09
N ASN A 147 9.37 21.66 7.11
CA ASN A 147 10.10 22.90 7.28
C ASN A 147 11.55 22.56 7.62
N THR A 148 12.45 23.09 6.81
CA THR A 148 13.88 22.83 6.88
C THR A 148 14.66 24.13 6.88
N THR A 149 15.73 24.18 7.66
CA THR A 149 16.69 25.27 7.65
C THR A 149 17.78 24.97 6.61
N LEU A 150 18.05 25.94 5.75
CA LEU A 150 19.13 25.85 4.77
C LEU A 150 20.25 26.80 5.17
N ILE A 151 21.46 26.28 5.26
CA ILE A 151 22.65 27.11 5.47
C ILE A 151 23.17 27.56 4.10
N ARG A 152 23.04 28.84 3.80
CA ARG A 152 23.81 29.49 2.72
C ARG A 152 25.14 29.97 3.30
N ARG A 153 26.22 29.89 2.53
CA ARG A 153 27.61 30.15 2.97
C ARG A 153 27.83 31.47 3.77
N ASN A 154 26.95 32.46 3.65
CA ASN A 154 27.05 33.77 4.31
C ASN A 154 25.79 34.21 5.09
N GLU A 155 24.82 33.32 5.38
CA GLU A 155 23.61 33.68 6.13
C GLU A 155 23.56 32.95 7.49
N THR A 156 23.11 33.64 8.53
CA THR A 156 22.64 33.00 9.77
C THR A 156 21.39 32.18 9.46
N CYS A 157 21.11 31.12 10.24
CA CYS A 157 20.06 30.10 10.04
C CYS A 157 18.59 30.61 9.98
N GLY A 158 18.30 31.70 9.25
CA GLY A 158 17.04 32.44 9.31
C GLY A 158 16.01 32.04 8.27
N SER A 159 16.40 31.43 7.14
CA SER A 159 15.42 31.02 6.12
C SER A 159 14.93 29.59 6.36
N THR A 160 13.71 29.50 6.91
CA THR A 160 12.96 28.25 6.98
C THR A 160 12.24 28.04 5.66
N ASN A 161 12.51 26.93 4.98
CA ASN A 161 11.90 26.57 3.70
C ASN A 161 11.13 25.25 3.86
N ARG A 162 9.90 25.21 3.34
CA ARG A 162 9.10 23.99 3.30
C ARG A 162 9.53 23.14 2.10
N LEU A 163 10.36 22.13 2.33
CA LEU A 163 10.91 21.27 1.28
C LEU A 163 10.11 19.96 1.14
N PRO A 164 9.92 19.47 -0.09
CA PRO A 164 9.32 18.16 -0.31
C PRO A 164 10.34 17.04 -0.10
N PHE A 165 9.89 15.96 0.54
CA PHE A 165 10.57 14.68 0.61
C PHE A 165 9.75 13.66 -0.17
N THR A 166 10.37 13.03 -1.15
CA THR A 166 9.67 12.20 -2.15
C THR A 166 10.33 10.85 -2.31
N ALA A 167 9.54 9.79 -2.38
CA ALA A 167 9.97 8.47 -2.80
C ALA A 167 9.02 7.93 -3.86
N THR A 168 9.57 7.11 -4.75
CA THR A 168 8.82 6.43 -5.80
C THR A 168 9.21 4.98 -5.86
N GLY A 169 8.28 4.14 -6.26
CA GLY A 169 8.56 2.75 -6.53
C GLY A 169 7.48 2.11 -7.37
N THR A 170 7.69 0.83 -7.63
CA THR A 170 6.80 -0.02 -8.40
C THR A 170 6.64 -1.32 -7.65
N THR A 171 5.40 -1.65 -7.32
CA THR A 171 5.05 -2.88 -6.60
C THR A 171 4.46 -3.88 -7.59
N CYS A 172 5.08 -5.05 -7.71
CA CYS A 172 4.45 -6.15 -8.45
C CYS A 172 3.33 -6.78 -7.64
N VAL A 173 2.24 -7.10 -8.33
CA VAL A 173 1.06 -7.75 -7.78
C VAL A 173 0.91 -9.11 -8.46
N ASP A 174 0.77 -10.16 -7.65
CA ASP A 174 0.36 -11.50 -8.08
C ASP A 174 -0.48 -12.10 -6.93
N ASN A 175 -1.70 -11.56 -6.77
CA ASN A 175 -2.57 -11.86 -5.64
C ASN A 175 -3.83 -12.58 -6.13
N VAL A 176 -4.13 -13.73 -5.53
CA VAL A 176 -5.41 -14.42 -5.74
C VAL A 176 -6.51 -13.63 -5.05
N LEU A 177 -7.40 -13.02 -5.81
CA LEU A 177 -8.55 -12.25 -5.29
C LEU A 177 -9.72 -13.15 -4.89
N CYS A 178 -9.91 -14.24 -5.64
CA CYS A 178 -11.09 -15.09 -5.56
C CYS A 178 -10.69 -16.54 -5.83
N ARG A 179 -11.21 -17.48 -5.05
CA ARG A 179 -10.92 -18.91 -5.21
C ARG A 179 -12.12 -19.65 -5.76
N ASN A 180 -11.88 -20.70 -6.54
CA ASN A 180 -12.91 -21.59 -7.08
C ASN A 180 -14.03 -20.86 -7.85
N VAL A 181 -13.66 -19.99 -8.79
CA VAL A 181 -14.62 -19.27 -9.62
C VAL A 181 -15.06 -20.18 -10.78
N GLU A 182 -16.38 -20.33 -10.98
CA GLU A 182 -16.96 -21.20 -12.01
C GLU A 182 -17.19 -20.50 -13.36
N ASP A 183 -17.14 -19.15 -13.39
CA ASP A 183 -17.45 -18.35 -14.58
C ASP A 183 -16.48 -17.17 -14.75
N LEU A 184 -15.90 -17.06 -15.96
CA LEU A 184 -14.92 -16.05 -16.37
C LEU A 184 -15.52 -14.66 -16.52
N ALA A 185 -16.85 -14.54 -16.63
CA ALA A 185 -17.57 -13.26 -16.65
C ALA A 185 -17.54 -12.49 -15.31
N ARG A 186 -16.76 -12.96 -14.33
CA ARG A 186 -16.74 -12.48 -12.93
C ARG A 186 -15.47 -11.75 -12.52
N CYS A 187 -14.62 -11.33 -13.46
CA CYS A 187 -13.70 -10.24 -13.15
C CYS A 187 -14.52 -9.04 -12.70
N PRO A 188 -14.20 -8.40 -11.57
CA PRO A 188 -14.98 -7.26 -11.10
C PRO A 188 -15.11 -6.25 -12.24
N GLU A 189 -16.34 -5.86 -12.58
CA GLU A 189 -16.59 -4.76 -13.53
C GLU A 189 -15.97 -3.44 -13.00
N GLU A 190 -15.72 -3.38 -11.68
CA GLU A 190 -14.86 -2.37 -11.08
C GLU A 190 -13.43 -2.49 -11.59
N ASP A 191 -13.01 -1.46 -12.32
CA ASP A 191 -11.64 -1.19 -12.74
C ASP A 191 -10.61 -1.60 -11.67
N LEU A 192 -9.89 -2.70 -11.94
CA LEU A 192 -8.81 -3.23 -11.09
C LEU A 192 -7.72 -2.17 -10.82
N CYS A 193 -7.66 -1.11 -11.63
CA CYS A 193 -6.77 0.02 -11.45
C CYS A 193 -7.20 0.97 -10.31
N LYS A 194 -8.40 0.81 -9.73
CA LYS A 194 -8.89 1.58 -8.57
C LYS A 194 -8.32 1.07 -7.25
N VAL A 195 -7.00 0.98 -7.18
CA VAL A 195 -6.27 0.57 -5.98
C VAL A 195 -6.30 1.72 -4.96
N ARG A 196 -6.80 1.43 -3.76
CA ARG A 196 -6.67 2.36 -2.62
C ARG A 196 -5.33 2.10 -1.94
N SER A 197 -4.67 3.16 -1.51
CA SER A 197 -3.35 3.04 -0.89
C SER A 197 -3.19 3.96 0.32
N ILE A 198 -2.43 3.47 1.30
CA ILE A 198 -2.04 4.21 2.48
C ILE A 198 -0.59 3.87 2.81
N ALA A 199 0.18 4.85 3.25
CA ALA A 199 1.50 4.65 3.79
C ALA A 199 1.53 5.04 5.27
N ILE A 200 2.02 4.15 6.10
CA ILE A 200 2.03 4.28 7.57
C ILE A 200 3.47 4.28 8.04
N ARG A 201 3.85 5.26 8.85
CA ARG A 201 5.18 5.32 9.45
C ARG A 201 5.31 4.22 10.50
N CYS A 202 6.09 3.18 10.20
CA CYS A 202 6.25 2.01 11.08
C CYS A 202 7.44 2.12 12.03
N LYS A 203 8.48 2.86 11.65
CA LYS A 203 9.70 2.91 12.45
C LYS A 203 10.43 4.24 12.26
N ASP A 204 10.69 4.88 13.38
CA ASP A 204 11.86 5.74 13.55
C ASP A 204 12.99 4.83 14.08
N CYS A 205 14.18 4.91 13.52
CA CYS A 205 15.30 4.05 13.93
C CYS A 205 16.26 4.78 14.89
N PRO A 206 16.01 4.76 16.21
CA PRO A 206 16.83 5.49 17.17
C PRO A 206 18.27 4.97 17.24
N LEU A 207 18.49 3.69 16.94
CA LEU A 207 19.84 3.13 16.85
C LEU A 207 20.61 3.66 15.64
N ALA A 208 19.95 3.86 14.49
CA ALA A 208 20.59 4.48 13.34
C ALA A 208 20.85 5.98 13.59
N GLN A 209 19.97 6.66 14.32
CA GLN A 209 20.19 8.04 14.79
C GLN A 209 21.42 8.12 15.71
N ALA A 210 21.63 7.12 16.57
CA ALA A 210 22.79 7.05 17.47
C ALA A 210 24.11 6.67 16.78
N LEU A 211 24.05 6.04 15.60
CA LEU A 211 25.23 5.57 14.86
C LEU A 211 25.57 6.44 13.63
N VAL A 212 24.63 7.25 13.16
CA VAL A 212 24.79 8.12 11.99
C VAL A 212 24.48 9.55 12.42
N ASP A 213 25.52 10.32 12.71
CA ASP A 213 25.40 11.71 13.16
C ASP A 213 24.47 12.52 12.22
N ASN A 214 23.52 13.24 12.83
CA ASN A 214 22.60 14.17 12.18
C ASN A 214 21.66 13.58 11.12
N LYS A 215 21.29 12.28 11.23
CA LYS A 215 20.31 11.67 10.32
C LYS A 215 19.16 10.99 11.04
N GLN A 216 17.93 11.34 10.66
CA GLN A 216 16.71 10.65 11.07
C GLN A 216 16.30 9.67 9.96
N ILE A 217 16.19 8.38 10.27
CA ILE A 217 15.68 7.37 9.33
C ILE A 217 14.22 7.08 9.65
N VAL A 218 13.36 7.26 8.65
CA VAL A 218 11.91 7.06 8.73
C VAL A 218 11.49 6.03 7.71
N THR A 219 10.78 4.98 8.13
CA THR A 219 10.26 3.94 7.22
C THR A 219 8.74 3.98 7.18
N TYR A 220 8.18 3.96 5.98
CA TYR A 220 6.76 3.84 5.71
C TYR A 220 6.44 2.46 5.13
N LEU A 221 5.49 1.75 5.73
CA LEU A 221 4.81 0.61 5.12
C LEU A 221 3.69 1.13 4.24
N ILE A 222 3.79 0.85 2.95
CA ILE A 222 2.78 1.14 1.97
C ILE A 222 1.87 -0.08 1.87
N ILE A 223 0.58 0.14 2.04
CA ILE A 223 -0.46 -0.87 1.95
C ILE A 223 -1.33 -0.49 0.75
N PHE A 224 -1.41 -1.38 -0.21
CA PHE A 224 -2.34 -1.30 -1.34
C PHE A 224 -3.48 -2.25 -1.08
N LEU A 225 -4.71 -1.75 -1.18
CA LEU A 225 -5.92 -2.53 -1.08
C LEU A 225 -6.51 -2.70 -2.49
N LEU A 226 -6.45 -3.93 -2.99
CA LEU A 226 -7.03 -4.33 -4.26
C LEU A 226 -8.57 -4.35 -4.17
N PRO A 227 -9.31 -4.13 -5.27
CA PRO A 227 -10.77 -4.21 -5.29
C PRO A 227 -11.32 -5.56 -4.81
N ARG A 228 -12.60 -5.60 -4.47
CA ARG A 228 -13.28 -6.86 -4.12
C ARG A 228 -13.56 -7.63 -5.40
N CYS A 229 -13.44 -8.94 -5.34
CA CYS A 229 -14.11 -9.80 -6.30
C CYS A 229 -15.60 -9.81 -5.94
N GLU A 230 -16.49 -9.52 -6.89
CA GLU A 230 -17.93 -9.68 -6.65
C GLU A 230 -18.23 -11.17 -6.47
N SER A 231 -18.37 -11.60 -5.21
CA SER A 231 -18.91 -12.92 -4.93
C SER A 231 -20.38 -12.93 -5.32
N ALA A 232 -20.82 -13.92 -6.11
CA ALA A 232 -22.23 -14.20 -6.43
C ALA A 232 -23.13 -14.54 -5.21
N ALA A 233 -22.75 -14.17 -3.99
CA ALA A 233 -23.53 -14.36 -2.76
C ALA A 233 -24.41 -13.14 -2.40
N ALA A 234 -24.49 -12.10 -3.24
CA ALA A 234 -25.40 -10.98 -3.02
C ALA A 234 -26.80 -11.15 -3.66
N ASN A 235 -27.00 -12.16 -4.51
CA ASN A 235 -28.31 -12.41 -5.18
C ASN A 235 -28.95 -13.75 -4.78
N GLY A 236 -28.55 -14.33 -3.64
CA GLY A 236 -29.06 -15.62 -3.14
C GLY A 236 -29.85 -15.57 -1.84
N ALA A 237 -30.30 -14.40 -1.39
CA ALA A 237 -31.23 -14.26 -0.28
C ALA A 237 -32.59 -13.77 -0.80
N LEU A 238 -33.39 -14.73 -1.29
CA LEU A 238 -34.84 -14.67 -1.16
C LEU A 238 -35.22 -14.89 0.31
#